data_AF-A0AAN9GC29-F1
#
_entry.id   AF-A0AAN9GC29-F1
#
_cell.length_a   1.000
_cell.length_b   1.000
_cell.length_c   1.000
_cell.angle_alpha   90.00
_cell.angle_beta   90.00
_cell.angle_gamma   90.00
#
_symmetry.space_group_name_H-M   'P 1'
#
loop_
_entity.id
_entity.type
_entity.pdbx_description
1 polymer ?
#
loop_
_entity_poly.entity_id
_entity_poly.type
_entity_poly.pdbx_seq_one_letter_code
_entity_poly.pdbx_strand_id
1 'polypeptide(L)'
;MSKAKGSSTGDDTETLESRKNTTLSAIFGQNTPLAEEENKKPVKVPPPPMYVNVHTLTKGMVFGLSDLFFDNQPSMALVSNGAECVSISKKLFMEHASHAFVTRIREDIYPYPSEEELQQSMENQMVWDFHRRQVVTHVVQDIKCDPPPRNESHVTSRGSALGLI
;
A
#
# COMPACT_ATOMS: atom_id res chain seq x y z
N MET A 1 36.06 -41.71 -53.64
CA MET A 1 37.50 -41.53 -53.38
C MET A 1 37.59 -40.38 -52.38
N SER A 2 37.94 -40.51 -51.09
CA SER A 2 38.92 -41.34 -50.38
C SER A 2 38.50 -41.59 -48.90
N LYS A 3 39.01 -42.68 -48.30
CA LYS A 3 39.00 -43.04 -46.85
C LYS A 3 39.84 -42.02 -46.03
N ALA A 4 39.83 -41.90 -44.69
CA ALA A 4 39.78 -42.88 -43.58
C ALA A 4 39.54 -42.12 -42.23
N LYS A 5 38.77 -42.64 -41.25
CA LYS A 5 39.19 -43.43 -40.03
C LYS A 5 39.46 -42.52 -38.80
N GLY A 6 38.67 -42.51 -37.72
CA GLY A 6 38.46 -43.50 -36.63
C GLY A 6 38.73 -42.74 -35.29
N SER A 7 38.27 -43.06 -34.07
CA SER A 7 37.46 -44.12 -33.46
C SER A 7 37.15 -43.72 -32.00
N SER A 8 36.03 -44.23 -31.46
CA SER A 8 35.81 -44.77 -30.09
C SER A 8 35.94 -43.81 -28.87
N THR A 9 35.32 -43.95 -27.70
CA THR A 9 34.44 -44.92 -26.98
C THR A 9 34.02 -44.15 -25.71
N GLY A 10 32.79 -44.22 -25.18
CA GLY A 10 32.33 -45.29 -24.27
C GLY A 10 31.37 -44.69 -23.21
N ASP A 11 30.35 -45.49 -22.87
CA ASP A 11 29.28 -45.29 -21.87
C ASP A 11 29.79 -45.12 -20.43
N ASP A 12 28.96 -44.56 -19.54
CA ASP A 12 28.38 -45.29 -18.40
C ASP A 12 27.53 -44.36 -17.49
N THR A 13 26.35 -44.85 -17.14
CA THR A 13 25.41 -44.32 -16.15
C THR A 13 25.78 -44.76 -14.72
N GLU A 14 25.75 -43.88 -13.72
CA GLU A 14 25.61 -44.30 -12.32
C GLU A 14 24.79 -43.31 -11.48
N THR A 15 23.87 -43.89 -10.71
CA THR A 15 22.98 -43.29 -9.71
C THR A 15 23.61 -43.52 -8.33
N LEU A 16 23.57 -42.59 -7.37
CA LEU A 16 23.22 -42.86 -5.96
C LEU A 16 23.28 -41.61 -5.05
N GLU A 17 22.12 -41.29 -4.47
CA GLU A 17 21.86 -40.91 -3.06
C GLU A 17 23.05 -40.79 -2.08
N SER A 18 23.12 -39.68 -1.32
CA SER A 18 23.25 -39.77 0.14
C SER A 18 23.10 -38.45 0.92
N ARG A 19 22.09 -38.48 1.80
CA ARG A 19 22.16 -38.22 3.26
C ARG A 19 22.63 -36.82 3.72
N LYS A 20 21.67 -36.02 4.21
CA LYS A 20 21.22 -35.92 5.63
C LYS A 20 22.19 -35.12 6.51
N ASN A 21 21.55 -34.18 7.22
CA ASN A 21 21.70 -33.76 8.62
C ASN A 21 23.02 -33.15 9.12
N THR A 22 22.87 -32.34 10.19
CA THR A 22 23.88 -31.91 11.18
C THR A 22 24.25 -30.42 10.99
N THR A 23 24.00 -29.48 11.91
CA THR A 23 23.71 -29.58 13.36
C THR A 23 23.04 -28.30 13.87
N LEU A 24 22.05 -28.46 14.74
CA LEU A 24 21.53 -27.47 15.70
C LEU A 24 22.56 -27.13 16.80
N SER A 25 23.85 -26.94 16.46
CA SER A 25 24.90 -26.59 17.43
C SER A 25 25.35 -25.12 17.36
N ALA A 26 24.80 -24.33 16.43
CA ALA A 26 25.05 -22.88 16.41
C ALA A 26 24.07 -22.09 17.32
N ILE A 27 23.08 -22.76 17.93
CA ILE A 27 21.98 -22.11 18.67
C ILE A 27 22.35 -21.79 20.14
N PHE A 28 23.40 -22.38 20.74
CA PHE A 28 23.75 -22.05 22.14
C PHE A 28 25.25 -21.88 22.39
N GLY A 29 25.63 -20.59 22.37
CA GLY A 29 26.69 -19.86 23.10
C GLY A 29 27.90 -20.54 23.71
N GLN A 30 29.08 -19.96 23.46
CA GLN A 30 30.00 -19.46 24.49
C GLN A 30 30.77 -18.21 23.99
N ASN A 31 30.61 -17.11 24.75
CA ASN A 31 31.51 -15.98 25.01
C ASN A 31 32.64 -15.65 24.02
N THR A 32 32.54 -14.48 23.37
CA THR A 32 33.68 -13.74 22.79
C THR A 32 33.85 -12.37 23.49
N PRO A 33 35.08 -11.85 23.59
CA PRO A 33 35.47 -10.84 24.57
C PRO A 33 35.05 -9.42 24.19
N LEU A 34 34.96 -8.59 25.23
CA LEU A 34 34.70 -7.15 25.19
C LEU A 34 35.76 -6.36 24.40
N ALA A 35 35.28 -5.24 23.85
CA ALA A 35 35.98 -4.07 23.34
C ALA A 35 36.43 -4.13 21.87
N GLU A 36 35.57 -3.57 21.01
CA GLU A 36 35.94 -2.49 20.08
C GLU A 36 34.66 -1.69 19.77
N GLU A 37 34.51 -0.56 20.48
CA GLU A 37 33.52 0.48 20.21
C GLU A 37 33.87 1.14 18.86
N GLU A 38 33.39 0.56 17.77
CA GLU A 38 33.41 1.24 16.47
C GLU A 38 32.08 1.98 16.25
N ASN A 39 32.19 3.29 16.31
CA ASN A 39 31.19 4.33 16.02
C ASN A 39 30.41 4.06 14.71
N LYS A 40 29.36 3.24 14.79
CA LYS A 40 28.41 3.03 13.70
C LYS A 40 27.47 4.23 13.64
N LYS A 41 27.72 5.13 12.68
CA LYS A 41 26.76 6.15 12.24
C LYS A 41 25.39 5.47 12.03
N PRO A 42 24.27 6.07 12.48
CA PRO A 42 22.97 5.44 12.37
C PRO A 42 22.66 5.14 10.90
N VAL A 43 22.47 3.84 10.60
CA VAL A 43 22.00 3.38 9.30
C VAL A 43 20.61 3.98 9.09
N LYS A 44 20.49 4.97 8.19
CA LYS A 44 19.19 5.48 7.76
C LYS A 44 18.47 4.35 7.02
N VAL A 45 17.60 3.64 7.73
CA VAL A 45 16.63 2.74 7.10
C VAL A 45 15.72 3.59 6.21
N PRO A 46 15.56 3.26 4.93
CA PRO A 46 14.63 3.98 4.07
C PRO A 46 13.21 3.83 4.65
N PRO A 47 12.37 4.88 4.52
CA PRO A 47 10.99 4.81 4.98
C PRO A 47 10.25 3.67 4.25
N PRO A 48 9.27 3.03 4.92
CA PRO A 48 8.48 1.98 4.30
C PRO A 48 7.73 2.51 3.06
N PRO A 49 7.53 1.67 2.03
CA PRO A 49 6.78 2.08 0.84
C PRO A 49 5.35 2.44 1.22
N MET A 50 4.84 3.49 0.58
CA MET A 50 3.48 3.97 0.75
C MET A 50 2.63 3.48 -0.42
N TYR A 51 1.40 3.05 -0.14
CA TYR A 51 0.48 2.53 -1.15
C TYR A 51 -0.79 3.38 -1.19
N VAL A 52 -1.29 3.62 -2.40
CA VAL A 52 -2.55 4.33 -2.64
C VAL A 52 -3.58 3.34 -3.17
N ASN A 53 -4.79 3.39 -2.61
CA ASN A 53 -5.91 2.62 -3.15
C ASN A 53 -6.47 3.33 -4.38
N VAL A 54 -6.23 2.77 -5.56
CA VAL A 54 -6.69 3.33 -6.84
C VAL A 54 -8.08 2.81 -7.22
N HIS A 55 -8.36 1.54 -6.93
CA HIS A 55 -9.60 0.90 -7.35
C HIS A 55 -9.98 -0.27 -6.44
N THR A 56 -11.26 -0.34 -6.07
CA THR A 56 -11.81 -1.43 -5.24
C THR A 56 -12.70 -2.33 -6.09
N LEU A 57 -12.27 -3.59 -6.25
CA LEU A 57 -12.96 -4.57 -7.09
C LEU A 57 -14.00 -5.36 -6.29
N THR A 58 -15.16 -5.58 -6.90
CA THR A 58 -16.24 -6.40 -6.34
C THR A 58 -16.50 -7.65 -7.19
N LYS A 59 -17.36 -8.55 -6.72
CA LYS A 59 -17.69 -9.79 -7.42
C LYS A 59 -18.20 -9.49 -8.84
N GLY A 60 -17.60 -10.14 -9.83
CA GLY A 60 -17.98 -10.00 -11.24
C GLY A 60 -17.28 -8.86 -11.98
N MET A 61 -16.45 -8.05 -11.28
CA MET A 61 -15.62 -7.04 -11.93
C MET A 61 -14.38 -7.67 -12.58
N VAL A 62 -13.84 -6.96 -13.57
CA VAL A 62 -12.65 -7.36 -14.34
C VAL A 62 -11.58 -6.29 -14.16
N PHE A 63 -10.31 -6.70 -14.17
CA PHE A 63 -9.15 -5.81 -14.02
C PHE A 63 -8.01 -6.22 -14.97
N GLY A 64 -7.03 -5.33 -15.17
CA GLY A 64 -5.85 -5.59 -16.01
C GLY A 64 -6.07 -5.43 -17.52
N LEU A 65 -7.26 -4.97 -17.93
CA LEU A 65 -7.57 -4.67 -19.33
C LEU A 65 -6.91 -3.35 -19.78
N SER A 66 -6.72 -2.38 -18.89
CA SER A 66 -6.08 -1.09 -19.22
C SER A 66 -4.67 -1.30 -19.78
N ASP A 67 -3.90 -2.23 -19.22
CA ASP A 67 -2.56 -2.61 -19.70
C ASP A 67 -2.53 -3.24 -21.09
N LEU A 68 -3.68 -3.55 -21.70
CA LEU A 68 -3.75 -4.02 -23.08
C LEU A 68 -3.89 -2.87 -24.08
N PHE A 69 -4.43 -1.72 -23.65
CA PHE A 69 -4.82 -0.62 -24.53
C PHE A 69 -4.00 0.66 -24.29
N PHE A 70 -3.39 0.80 -23.12
CA PHE A 70 -2.66 1.99 -22.70
C PHE A 70 -1.24 1.61 -22.25
N ASP A 71 -0.24 2.28 -22.81
CA ASP A 71 1.18 1.96 -22.54
C ASP A 71 1.69 2.61 -21.23
N ASN A 72 1.18 3.79 -20.88
CA ASN A 72 1.64 4.54 -19.71
C ASN A 72 0.73 4.26 -18.52
N GLN A 73 0.90 3.12 -17.86
CA GLN A 73 0.15 2.73 -16.66
C GLN A 73 1.09 2.57 -15.46
N PRO A 74 0.69 3.03 -14.25
CA PRO A 74 1.51 2.92 -13.05
C PRO A 74 1.67 1.48 -12.59
N SER A 75 2.66 1.23 -11.74
CA SER A 75 2.85 -0.09 -11.13
C SER A 75 1.80 -0.33 -10.06
N MET A 76 0.99 -1.38 -10.21
CA MET A 76 -0.11 -1.68 -9.28
C MET A 76 0.09 -3.04 -8.61
N ALA A 77 -0.35 -3.12 -7.34
CA ALA A 77 -0.44 -4.37 -6.60
C ALA A 77 -1.91 -4.69 -6.32
N LEU A 78 -2.33 -5.92 -6.61
CA LEU A 78 -3.66 -6.41 -6.28
C LEU A 78 -3.61 -7.13 -4.93
N VAL A 79 -4.43 -6.65 -3.99
CA VAL A 79 -4.59 -7.27 -2.67
C VAL A 79 -5.97 -7.91 -2.59
N SER A 80 -6.02 -9.23 -2.43
CA SER A 80 -7.27 -9.98 -2.30
C SER A 80 -7.54 -10.31 -0.83
N ASN A 81 -8.80 -10.16 -0.41
CA ASN A 81 -9.27 -10.57 0.92
C ASN A 81 -10.00 -11.93 0.82
N GLY A 82 -9.31 -12.94 0.28
CA GLY A 82 -9.88 -14.27 0.05
C GLY A 82 -10.77 -14.41 -1.19
N ALA A 83 -10.63 -13.51 -2.18
CA ALA A 83 -11.35 -13.61 -3.44
C ALA A 83 -10.70 -14.63 -4.38
N GLU A 84 -11.54 -15.41 -5.08
CA GLU A 84 -11.12 -16.28 -6.18
C GLU A 84 -11.11 -15.49 -7.49
N CYS A 85 -10.02 -15.57 -8.24
CA CYS A 85 -9.86 -14.86 -9.51
C CYS A 85 -9.60 -15.85 -10.64
N VAL A 86 -10.28 -15.65 -11.77
CA VAL A 86 -9.98 -16.35 -13.03
C VAL A 86 -9.06 -15.48 -13.86
N SER A 87 -7.88 -15.99 -14.19
CA SER A 87 -6.91 -15.30 -15.05
C SER A 87 -6.89 -15.91 -16.44
N ILE A 88 -6.85 -15.06 -17.47
CA ILE A 88 -6.75 -15.45 -18.87
C ILE A 88 -5.47 -14.82 -19.44
N SER A 89 -4.71 -15.58 -20.23
CA SER A 89 -3.50 -15.05 -20.85
C SER A 89 -3.86 -13.97 -21.89
N LYS A 90 -3.09 -12.88 -21.91
CA LYS A 90 -3.30 -11.75 -22.84
C LYS A 90 -3.32 -12.22 -24.31
N LYS A 91 -2.43 -13.14 -24.67
CA LYS A 91 -2.34 -13.72 -26.01
C LYS A 91 -3.61 -14.47 -26.41
N LEU A 92 -4.10 -15.36 -25.54
CA LEU A 92 -5.30 -16.15 -25.80
C LEU A 92 -6.53 -15.25 -25.96
N PHE A 93 -6.65 -14.23 -25.11
CA PHE A 93 -7.73 -13.26 -25.19
C PHE A 93 -7.72 -12.52 -26.53
N MET A 94 -6.56 -12.00 -26.96
CA MET A 94 -6.45 -11.25 -28.21
C MET A 94 -6.66 -12.12 -29.47
N GLU A 95 -6.28 -13.39 -29.44
CA GLU A 95 -6.49 -14.32 -30.55
C GLU A 95 -7.97 -14.68 -30.76
N HIS A 96 -8.75 -14.75 -29.68
CA HIS A 96 -10.16 -15.19 -29.73
C HIS A 96 -11.18 -14.05 -29.60
N ALA A 97 -10.75 -12.86 -29.16
CA ALA A 97 -11.63 -11.71 -29.04
C ALA A 97 -12.01 -11.18 -30.43
N SER A 98 -13.30 -10.99 -30.67
CA SER A 98 -13.77 -10.39 -31.92
C SER A 98 -13.37 -8.92 -32.00
N HIS A 99 -13.05 -8.44 -33.20
CA HIS A 99 -12.61 -7.06 -33.38
C HIS A 99 -13.64 -6.04 -32.87
N ALA A 100 -14.93 -6.29 -33.13
CA ALA A 100 -16.02 -5.44 -32.64
C ALA A 100 -16.09 -5.39 -31.10
N PHE A 101 -15.77 -6.49 -30.42
CA PHE A 101 -15.73 -6.55 -28.96
C PHE A 101 -14.54 -5.77 -28.39
N VAL A 102 -13.37 -5.92 -29.00
CA VAL A 102 -12.16 -5.17 -28.61
C VAL A 102 -12.37 -3.66 -28.76
N THR A 103 -13.01 -3.22 -29.84
CA THR A 103 -13.33 -1.78 -30.04
C THR A 103 -14.25 -1.25 -28.96
N ARG A 104 -15.32 -2.00 -28.60
CA ARG A 104 -16.21 -1.60 -27.50
C ARG A 104 -15.47 -1.47 -26.17
N ILE A 105 -14.65 -2.48 -25.83
CA ILE A 105 -13.85 -2.43 -24.60
C ILE A 105 -12.94 -1.21 -24.58
N ARG A 106 -12.33 -0.85 -25.72
CA ARG A 106 -11.46 0.32 -25.81
C ARG A 106 -12.19 1.64 -25.56
N GLU A 107 -13.48 1.71 -25.89
CA GLU A 107 -14.34 2.88 -25.62
C GLU A 107 -14.81 2.92 -24.16
N ASP A 108 -15.00 1.75 -23.54
CA ASP A 108 -15.50 1.62 -22.16
C ASP A 108 -14.41 1.81 -21.09
N ILE A 109 -13.14 1.54 -21.40
CA ILE A 109 -12.04 1.58 -20.43
C ILE A 109 -11.34 2.95 -20.46
N TYR A 110 -11.06 3.45 -19.25
CA TYR A 110 -10.24 4.63 -19.03
C TYR A 110 -8.85 4.26 -18.49
N PRO A 111 -7.79 4.97 -18.90
CA PRO A 111 -6.46 4.77 -18.35
C PRO A 111 -6.42 5.17 -16.87
N TYR A 112 -5.59 4.48 -16.09
CA TYR A 112 -5.27 4.94 -14.75
C TYR A 112 -4.45 6.24 -14.81
N PRO A 113 -4.57 7.13 -13.79
CA PRO A 113 -3.73 8.31 -13.66
C PRO A 113 -2.24 7.93 -13.59
N SER A 114 -1.35 8.85 -13.95
CA SER A 114 0.09 8.61 -13.84
C SER A 114 0.56 8.48 -12.40
N GLU A 115 1.75 7.94 -12.18
CA GLU A 115 2.35 7.82 -10.84
C GLU A 115 2.46 9.19 -10.16
N GLU A 116 2.85 10.22 -10.91
CA GLU A 116 2.98 11.59 -10.43
C GLU A 116 1.62 12.17 -10.01
N GLU A 117 0.57 11.91 -10.80
CA GLU A 117 -0.79 12.35 -10.48
C GLU A 117 -1.35 11.64 -9.24
N LEU A 118 -1.10 10.33 -9.11
CA LEU A 118 -1.48 9.56 -7.93
C LEU A 118 -0.75 10.06 -6.68
N GLN A 119 0.56 10.32 -6.79
CA GLN A 119 1.35 10.86 -5.70
C GLN A 119 0.86 12.26 -5.29
N GLN A 120 0.62 13.16 -6.24
CA GLN A 120 0.12 14.50 -5.95
C GLN A 120 -1.27 14.46 -5.29
N SER A 121 -2.16 13.58 -5.77
CA SER A 121 -3.49 13.38 -5.18
C SER A 121 -3.39 12.89 -3.73
N MET A 122 -2.51 11.94 -3.47
CA MET A 122 -2.24 11.44 -2.13
C MET A 122 -1.69 12.53 -1.21
N GLU A 123 -0.69 13.28 -1.65
CA GLU A 123 -0.11 14.40 -0.89
C GLU A 123 -1.18 15.44 -0.54
N ASN A 124 -2.03 15.80 -1.51
CA ASN A 124 -3.13 16.73 -1.29
C ASN A 124 -4.13 16.22 -0.25
N GLN A 125 -4.46 14.93 -0.27
CA GLN A 125 -5.33 14.31 0.74
C GLN A 125 -4.69 14.35 2.13
N MET A 126 -3.39 14.05 2.24
CA MET A 126 -2.67 14.11 3.51
C MET A 126 -2.63 15.51 4.09
N VAL A 127 -2.34 16.52 3.26
CA VAL A 127 -2.35 17.94 3.65
C VAL A 127 -3.74 18.34 4.12
N TRP A 128 -4.79 17.96 3.37
CA TRP A 128 -6.17 18.22 3.75
C TRP A 128 -6.55 17.58 5.08
N ASP A 129 -6.19 16.31 5.29
CA ASP A 129 -6.50 15.58 6.53
C ASP A 129 -5.74 16.13 7.73
N PHE A 130 -4.51 16.59 7.53
CA PHE A 130 -3.75 17.29 8.56
C PHE A 130 -4.43 18.61 8.95
N HIS A 131 -4.75 19.45 7.96
CA HIS A 131 -5.44 20.72 8.17
C HIS A 131 -6.80 20.52 8.85
N ARG A 132 -7.61 19.57 8.37
CA ARG A 132 -8.91 19.23 8.95
C ARG A 132 -8.79 18.86 10.43
N ARG A 133 -7.80 18.03 10.80
CA ARG A 133 -7.58 17.63 12.19
C ARG A 133 -7.16 18.82 13.06
N GLN A 134 -6.31 19.71 12.55
CA GLN A 134 -5.90 20.92 13.27
C GLN A 134 -7.08 21.84 13.54
N VAL A 135 -7.88 22.14 12.51
CA VAL A 135 -9.06 23.02 12.63
C VAL A 135 -10.08 22.42 13.59
N VAL A 136 -10.40 21.13 13.47
CA VAL A 136 -11.34 20.47 14.40
C VAL A 136 -10.84 20.54 15.84
N THR A 137 -9.54 20.31 16.06
CA THR A 137 -8.95 20.40 17.41
C THR A 137 -9.05 21.81 17.97
N HIS A 138 -8.73 22.81 17.15
CA HIS A 138 -8.79 24.22 17.55
C HIS A 138 -10.23 24.63 17.91
N VAL A 139 -11.20 24.36 17.04
CA VAL A 139 -12.62 24.69 17.29
C VAL A 139 -13.16 23.99 18.54
N VAL A 140 -12.80 22.73 18.77
CA VAL A 140 -13.24 22.00 19.98
C VAL A 140 -12.61 22.58 21.25
N GLN A 141 -11.37 23.08 21.19
CA GLN A 141 -10.73 23.76 22.31
C GLN A 141 -11.42 25.10 22.61
N ASP A 142 -11.74 25.88 21.58
CA ASP A 142 -12.40 27.17 21.73
C ASP A 142 -13.79 27.00 22.38
N ILE A 143 -14.58 26.01 21.95
CA ILE A 143 -15.90 25.71 22.54
C ILE A 143 -15.80 25.30 24.03
N LYS A 144 -14.74 24.61 24.43
CA LYS A 144 -14.55 24.19 25.83
C LYS A 144 -14.14 25.34 26.76
N CYS A 145 -13.56 26.40 26.20
CA CYS A 145 -13.02 27.52 26.97
C CYS A 145 -14.02 28.64 27.24
N ASP A 146 -15.22 28.60 26.66
CA ASP A 146 -16.32 29.52 27.00
C ASP A 146 -17.21 28.91 28.10
N PRO A 147 -16.97 29.19 29.40
CA PRO A 147 -17.95 28.90 30.42
C PRO A 147 -19.22 29.74 30.15
N PRO A 148 -20.43 29.18 30.34
CA PRO A 148 -21.65 29.93 30.15
C PRO A 148 -21.66 31.16 31.07
N PRO A 149 -22.16 32.33 30.61
CA PRO A 149 -22.23 33.51 31.46
C PRO A 149 -23.08 33.18 32.69
N ARG A 150 -22.49 33.30 33.88
CA ARG A 150 -23.22 33.22 35.15
C ARG A 150 -24.22 34.36 35.16
N ASN A 151 -25.50 34.02 35.12
CA ASN A 151 -26.60 34.95 35.33
C ASN A 151 -26.56 35.44 36.79
N GLU A 152 -25.84 36.53 37.05
CA GLU A 152 -25.96 37.26 38.31
C GLU A 152 -27.34 37.93 38.36
N SER A 153 -28.30 37.21 38.95
CA SER A 153 -29.59 37.75 39.34
C SER A 153 -29.39 38.69 40.53
N HIS A 154 -29.05 39.94 40.23
CA HIS A 154 -29.22 41.05 41.18
C HIS A 154 -30.73 41.26 41.41
N VAL A 155 -31.28 40.52 42.37
CA VAL A 155 -32.54 40.87 43.03
C VAL A 155 -32.28 42.13 43.86
N THR A 156 -32.47 43.30 43.25
CA THR A 156 -32.52 44.55 44.00
C THR A 156 -33.85 44.55 44.76
N SER A 157 -33.80 44.07 46.00
CA SER A 157 -34.84 44.25 47.00
C SER A 157 -35.14 45.74 47.14
N ARG A 158 -36.21 46.22 46.47
CA ARG A 158 -36.79 47.52 46.77
C ARG A 158 -37.58 47.35 48.06
N GLY A 159 -36.87 47.56 49.17
CA GLY A 159 -37.46 47.76 50.49
C GLY A 159 -38.48 48.89 50.42
N SER A 160 -39.73 48.51 50.70
CA SER A 160 -40.83 49.40 51.02
C SER A 160 -40.46 50.24 52.24
N ALA A 161 -40.53 51.57 52.13
CA ALA A 161 -40.58 52.47 53.27
C ALA A 161 -41.66 53.53 53.01
N LEU A 162 -42.73 53.40 53.78
CA LEU A 162 -43.86 54.30 53.95
C LEU A 162 -43.42 55.62 54.64
N GLY A 163 -44.19 56.69 54.39
CA GLY A 163 -44.14 57.99 55.09
C GLY A 163 -44.50 59.09 54.10
N LEU A 164 -45.76 59.44 53.83
CA LEU A 164 -46.83 59.98 54.69
C LEU A 164 -46.46 61.33 55.33
N ILE A 165 -47.22 62.35 54.87
CA ILE A 165 -47.37 63.76 55.28
C ILE A 165 -46.35 64.74 54.69
#